data_AF-A0A3D5U8G4-F1
#
_entry.id   AF-A0A3D5U8G4-F1
#
_cell.length_a   1.000
_cell.length_b   1.000
_cell.length_c   1.000
_cell.angle_alpha   90.00
_cell.angle_beta   90.00
_cell.angle_gamma   90.00
#
_symmetry.space_group_name_H-M   'P 1'
#
loop_
_entity.id
_entity.type
_entity.pdbx_description
1 polymer ?
#
loop_
_entity_poly.entity_id
_entity_poly.type
_entity_poly.pdbx_seq_one_letter_code
_entity_poly.pdbx_strand_id
1 'polypeptide(L)' 'AVLVMIADIVESTTKAKTITSEKDIEKIIDDTITRLIREGQFDEAPITMKDLSNIKQSMLPVLGSIYRKRLDYPEENDKR' A
#
# COMPACT_ATOMS: atom_id res chain seq x y z
N ALA A 1 -9.73 11.03 8.00
CA ALA A 1 -9.50 9.71 8.64
C ALA A 1 -9.17 8.62 7.62
N VAL A 2 -10.03 8.35 6.63
CA VAL A 2 -9.85 7.25 5.65
C VAL A 2 -8.48 7.24 4.96
N LEU A 3 -8.02 8.38 4.42
CA LEU A 3 -6.71 8.47 3.76
C LEU A 3 -5.55 8.05 4.66
N VAL A 4 -5.54 8.55 5.90
CA VAL A 4 -4.49 8.25 6.89
C VAL A 4 -4.52 6.77 7.25
N MET A 5 -5.71 6.19 7.45
CA MET A 5 -5.87 4.77 7.73
C MET A 5 -5.34 3.89 6.59
N ILE A 6 -5.71 4.18 5.34
CA ILE A 6 -5.22 3.40 4.19
C ILE A 6 -3.69 3.52 4.09
N ALA A 7 -3.16 4.74 4.26
CA ALA A 7 -1.72 4.98 4.21
C ALA A 7 -0.97 4.18 5.28
N ASP A 8 -1.44 4.20 6.53
CA ASP A 8 -0.83 3.48 7.65
C ASP A 8 -0.84 1.95 7.46
N ILE A 9 -1.97 1.40 7.02
CA ILE A 9 -2.11 -0.04 6.78
C ILE A 9 -1.20 -0.49 5.62
N VAL A 10 -1.18 0.25 4.52
CA VAL A 10 -0.33 -0.08 3.36
C VAL A 10 1.15 0.02 3.74
N GLU A 11 1.55 1.05 4.46
CA GLU A 11 2.94 1.24 4.90
C GLU A 11 3.41 0.12 5.83
N SER A 12 2.58 -0.24 6.81
CA SER A 12 2.84 -1.35 7.73
C SER A 12 2.90 -2.69 7.00
N THR A 13 1.98 -2.92 6.04
CA THR A 13 1.93 -4.17 5.26
C THR A 13 3.14 -4.29 4.32
N THR A 14 3.54 -3.19 3.69
CA THR A 14 4.72 -3.16 2.80
C THR A 14 6.02 -3.35 3.56
N LYS A 15 6.12 -2.89 4.82
CA LYS A 15 7.26 -3.20 5.71
C LYS A 15 7.33 -4.66 6.12
N ALA A 16 6.19 -5.31 6.33
CA ALA A 16 6.11 -6.68 6.83
C ALA A 16 6.27 -7.76 5.75
N LYS A 17 6.19 -7.37 4.47
CA LYS A 17 6.31 -8.28 3.32
C LYS A 17 7.60 -8.02 2.56
N THR A 18 8.16 -9.07 1.97
CA THR A 18 9.23 -8.94 0.97
C THR A 18 8.65 -8.33 -0.30
N ILE A 19 9.03 -7.10 -0.59
CA ILE A 19 8.65 -6.38 -1.81
C ILE A 19 9.74 -6.63 -2.84
N THR A 20 9.37 -7.13 -4.01
CA THR A 20 10.31 -7.43 -5.10
C THR A 20 10.09 -6.54 -6.33
N SER A 21 8.91 -5.92 -6.43
CA SER A 21 8.54 -5.06 -7.55
C SER A 21 7.49 -4.02 -7.17
N GLU A 22 7.31 -2.99 -8.00
CA GLU A 22 6.20 -2.03 -7.83
C GLU A 22 4.82 -2.68 -7.94
N LYS A 23 4.70 -3.79 -8.68
CA LYS A 23 3.43 -4.55 -8.77
C LYS A 23 3.02 -5.15 -7.43
N ASP A 24 3.98 -5.50 -6.57
CA ASP A 24 3.68 -6.01 -5.23
C ASP A 24 3.05 -4.90 -4.37
N ILE A 25 3.57 -3.68 -4.48
CA ILE A 25 3.00 -2.50 -3.80
C ILE A 25 1.60 -2.22 -4.32
N GLU A 26 1.42 -2.23 -5.63
CA GLU A 26 0.10 -2.03 -6.26
C GLU A 26 -0.92 -3.04 -5.72
N LYS A 27 -0.53 -4.32 -5.70
CA LYS A 27 -1.36 -5.40 -5.17
C LYS A 27 -1.71 -5.20 -3.70
N ILE A 28 -0.76 -4.78 -2.86
CA ILE A 28 -1.00 -4.51 -1.44
C ILE A 28 -2.04 -3.39 -1.27
N ILE A 29 -1.96 -2.33 -2.08
CA ILE A 29 -2.95 -1.25 -2.06
C ILE A 29 -4.34 -1.77 -2.45
N ASP A 30 -4.43 -2.51 -3.55
CA ASP A 30 -5.70 -3.06 -4.05
C ASP A 30 -6.34 -4.04 -3.05
N ASP A 31 -5.55 -4.96 -2.49
CA ASP A 31 -6.00 -5.92 -1.49
C ASP A 31 -6.48 -5.21 -0.21
N THR A 32 -5.76 -4.17 0.21
CA THR A 32 -6.14 -3.37 1.38
C THR A 32 -7.47 -2.65 1.17
N ILE A 33 -7.63 -1.92 0.06
CA ILE A 33 -8.86 -1.20 -0.26
C ILE A 33 -10.03 -2.19 -0.40
N THR A 34 -9.83 -3.30 -1.12
CA THR A 34 -10.86 -4.32 -1.32
C THR A 34 -11.31 -4.93 0.00
N ARG A 35 -10.37 -5.24 0.90
CA ARG A 35 -10.68 -5.77 2.22
C ARG A 35 -11.50 -4.77 3.05
N LEU A 36 -11.08 -3.50 3.11
CA LEU A 36 -11.79 -2.47 3.88
C LEU A 36 -13.22 -2.22 3.36
N ILE A 37 -13.43 -2.27 2.03
CA ILE A 37 -14.77 -2.22 1.43
C ILE A 37 -15.61 -3.42 1.86
N ARG A 38 -15.05 -4.65 1.78
CA ARG A 38 -15.77 -5.87 2.17
C ARG A 38 -16.13 -5.91 3.65
N GLU A 39 -15.31 -5.29 4.48
CA GLU A 39 -15.51 -5.14 5.93
C GLU A 39 -16.43 -3.96 6.30
N GLY A 40 -17.01 -3.24 5.33
CA GLY A 40 -17.92 -2.11 5.58
C GLY A 40 -17.26 -0.89 6.22
N GLN A 41 -15.91 -0.79 6.19
CA GLN A 41 -15.17 0.25 6.92
C GLN A 41 -15.37 1.66 6.34
N PHE A 42 -15.98 1.77 5.16
CA PHE A 42 -16.27 3.04 4.49
C PHE A 42 -17.77 3.37 4.43
N ASP A 43 -18.64 2.57 5.06
CA ASP A 43 -20.11 2.70 4.92
C ASP A 43 -20.63 4.08 5.37
N GLU A 44 -20.00 4.67 6.39
CA GLU A 44 -20.35 6.00 6.91
C GLU A 44 -19.39 7.12 6.44
N ALA A 45 -18.40 6.78 5.60
CA ALA A 45 -17.43 7.74 5.12
C ALA A 45 -17.91 8.39 3.81
N PRO A 46 -17.84 9.72 3.64
CA PRO A 46 -18.17 10.39 2.39
C PRO A 46 -17.03 10.24 1.38
N ILE A 47 -16.74 9.00 0.97
CA ILE A 47 -15.66 8.65 0.03
C ILE A 47 -16.22 7.88 -1.15
N THR A 48 -15.76 8.23 -2.35
CA THR A 48 -16.20 7.57 -3.59
C THR A 48 -15.15 6.57 -4.09
N MET A 49 -15.56 5.66 -4.97
CA MET A 49 -14.63 4.78 -5.70
C MET A 49 -13.60 5.56 -6.52
N LYS A 50 -13.96 6.76 -7.00
CA LYS A 50 -13.05 7.66 -7.70
C LYS A 50 -11.97 8.18 -6.74
N ASP A 51 -12.34 8.54 -5.51
CA ASP A 51 -11.37 8.97 -4.49
C ASP A 51 -10.42 7.84 -4.12
N LEU A 52 -10.92 6.61 -3.95
CA LEU A 52 -10.08 5.43 -3.71
C LEU A 52 -9.09 5.19 -4.86
N SER A 53 -9.53 5.38 -6.10
CA SER A 53 -8.66 5.29 -7.28
C SER A 53 -7.57 6.37 -7.27
N ASN A 54 -7.93 7.61 -6.90
CA ASN A 54 -6.98 8.71 -6.77
C ASN A 54 -5.97 8.47 -5.64
N ILE A 55 -6.41 7.90 -4.52
CA ILE A 55 -5.54 7.50 -3.40
C ILE A 55 -4.51 6.49 -3.88
N LYS A 56 -4.94 5.42 -4.56
CA LYS A 56 -4.04 4.42 -5.14
C LYS A 56 -3.00 5.06 -6.06
N GLN A 57 -3.43 5.89 -7.00
CA GLN A 57 -2.55 6.57 -7.96
C GLN A 57 -1.53 7.49 -7.28
N SER A 58 -1.91 8.12 -6.17
CA SER A 58 -1.03 9.02 -5.42
C SER A 58 -0.02 8.27 -4.54
N MET A 59 -0.42 7.13 -3.97
CA MET A 59 0.43 6.34 -3.06
C MET A 59 1.50 5.54 -3.80
N LEU A 60 1.18 5.00 -4.98
CA LEU A 60 2.08 4.13 -5.73
C LEU A 60 3.46 4.75 -6.03
N PRO A 61 3.59 5.98 -6.57
CA PRO A 61 4.90 6.58 -6.84
C PRO A 61 5.68 6.90 -5.56
N VAL A 62 4.99 7.27 -4.46
CA VAL A 62 5.63 7.57 -3.17
C VAL A 62 6.23 6.30 -2.56
N LEU A 63 5.44 5.24 -2.47
CA LEU A 63 5.91 3.94 -1.95
C LEU A 63 6.96 3.33 -2.89
N GLY A 64 6.74 3.39 -4.20
CA GLY A 64 7.70 2.92 -5.20
C GLY A 64 9.08 3.58 -5.05
N SER A 65 9.14 4.88 -4.78
CA SER A 65 10.40 5.60 -4.50
C SER A 65 11.10 5.13 -3.23
N ILE A 66 10.35 4.86 -2.16
CA ILE A 66 10.89 4.36 -0.88
C ILE A 66 11.45 2.95 -1.04
N TYR A 67 10.71 2.06 -1.71
CA TYR A 67 11.05 0.64 -1.80
C TYR A 67 12.04 0.31 -2.94
N ARG A 68 12.09 1.07 -4.04
CA ARG A 68 13.16 0.93 -5.04
C ARG A 68 14.54 1.10 -4.43
N LYS A 69 14.71 2.12 -3.59
CA LYS A 69 15.98 2.36 -2.90
C LYS A 69 16.41 1.15 -2.07
N ARG A 70 15.46 0.43 -1.45
CA ARG A 70 15.78 -0.78 -0.68
C ARG A 70 16.15 -1.96 -1.58
N LEU A 71 15.49 -2.13 -2.72
CA LEU A 71 15.82 -3.19 -3.70
C LEU A 71 17.24 -3.04 -4.27
N ASP A 72 17.69 -1.79 -4.47
CA ASP A 72 19.02 -1.51 -5.02
C ASP A 72 20.15 -1.73 -3.99
N TYR A 73 19.84 -1.76 -2.69
CA TYR A 73 20.77 -2.27 -1.70
C TYR A 73 20.58 -3.79 -1.64
N PRO A 74 21.57 -4.60 -2.05
CA PRO A 74 21.50 -6.04 -1.79
C PRO A 74 21.39 -6.20 -0.27
N GLU A 75 20.21 -6.61 0.21
CA GLU A 75 20.02 -6.81 1.64
C GLU A 75 21.03 -7.88 2.09
N GLU A 76 21.98 -7.50 2.94
CA GLU A 76 23.03 -8.37 3.50
C GLU A 76 22.49 -9.52 4.39
N ASN A 77 21.20 -9.84 4.31
CA ASN A 77 20.52 -10.73 5.26
C ASN A 77 19.96 -12.03 4.63
N ASP A 78 20.55 -12.53 3.55
CA ASP A 78 20.37 -13.93 3.14
C ASP A 78 21.50 -14.82 3.71
N LYS A 79 21.69 -14.75 5.03
CA LYS A 79 22.51 -15.69 5.80
C LYS A 79 21.82 -16.02 7.10
N ARG A 80 20.80 -16.87 7.06
CA ARG A 80 20.48 -17.81 8.15
C ARG A 80 19.91 -19.10 7.59
#